data_AF-A0A927KKR7-F1
#
_entry.id   AF-A0A927KKR7-F1
#
_cell.length_a   1.000
_cell.length_b   1.000
_cell.length_c   1.000
_cell.angle_alpha   90.00
_cell.angle_beta   90.00
_cell.angle_gamma   90.00
#
_symmetry.space_group_name_H-M   'P 1'
#
loop_
_entity.id
_entity.type
_entity.pdbx_description
1 polymer ?
#
loop_
_entity_poly.entity_id
_entity_poly.type
_entity_poly.pdbx_seq_one_letter_code
_entity_poly.pdbx_strand_id
1 'polypeptide(L)'
;MTPEAFAVVEQRCGASRRQNDTFGSLLPADRSDTRRVELARAAIDLAQEHHSATVRLVLAREFGAAAALLRPILEAAATGDWLVYVASNEQVAALPMDAADNPVVDVPPLGEMAKSLVPVFPPISMIVEGWKPGGAAKWLHKYAHGSVPQLNRRGDDGWSEGDLVFALIRADTFATVACCLETVLAPNQPLAAYGFGRRDALAQERFDLFGGVAVPPQPATLPEAPLVLAERM
;
A
#
# COMPACT_ATOMS: atom_id res chain seq x y z
N MET A 1 18.50 13.97 14.47
CA MET A 1 18.57 12.52 14.76
C MET A 1 20.02 12.13 15.04
N THR A 2 20.27 11.36 16.10
CA THR A 2 21.64 10.89 16.43
C THR A 2 22.05 9.71 15.53
N PRO A 3 23.35 9.39 15.42
CA PRO A 3 23.82 8.21 14.70
C PRO A 3 23.21 6.89 15.22
N GLU A 4 23.08 6.75 16.55
CA GLU A 4 22.54 5.54 17.19
C GLU A 4 21.06 5.36 16.84
N ALA A 5 20.29 6.44 16.87
CA ALA A 5 18.89 6.44 16.47
C ALA A 5 18.72 6.09 14.98
N PHE A 6 19.62 6.61 14.13
CA PHE A 6 19.57 6.28 12.70
C PHE A 6 19.96 4.82 12.41
N ALA A 7 20.86 4.23 13.18
CA ALA A 7 21.23 2.81 13.03
C ALA A 7 20.01 1.87 13.22
N VAL A 8 19.09 2.22 14.14
CA VAL A 8 17.81 1.50 14.31
C VAL A 8 16.97 1.59 13.04
N VAL A 9 16.89 2.78 12.45
CA VAL A 9 16.16 3.02 11.18
C VAL A 9 16.79 2.23 10.04
N GLU A 10 18.12 2.20 9.92
CA GLU A 10 18.84 1.42 8.90
C GLU A 10 18.55 -0.08 9.03
N GLN A 11 18.56 -0.61 10.25
CA GLN A 11 18.19 -2.01 10.51
C GLN A 11 16.75 -2.29 10.05
N ARG A 12 15.82 -1.36 10.33
CA ARG A 12 14.42 -1.49 9.90
C ARG A 12 14.24 -1.41 8.39
N CYS A 13 14.99 -0.52 7.72
CA CYS A 13 15.08 -0.46 6.26
C CYS A 13 15.55 -1.79 5.66
N GLY A 14 16.51 -2.46 6.30
CA GLY A 14 16.94 -3.80 5.93
C GLY A 14 15.81 -4.84 5.99
N ALA A 15 14.96 -4.77 7.02
CA ALA A 15 13.78 -5.63 7.13
C ALA A 15 12.72 -5.32 6.05
N SER A 16 12.42 -4.04 5.81
CA SER A 16 11.52 -3.60 4.73
C SER A 16 11.99 -4.09 3.37
N ARG A 17 13.29 -3.96 3.06
CA ARG A 17 13.85 -4.41 1.79
C ARG A 17 13.68 -5.91 1.61
N ARG A 18 14.08 -6.72 2.60
CA ARG A 18 13.89 -8.18 2.55
C ARG A 18 12.44 -8.58 2.36
N GLN A 19 11.50 -7.85 2.97
CA GLN A 19 10.08 -8.10 2.75
C GLN A 19 9.70 -7.90 1.28
N ASN A 20 10.04 -6.74 0.73
CA ASN A 20 9.68 -6.41 -0.65
C ASN A 20 10.35 -7.36 -1.66
N ASP A 21 11.61 -7.72 -1.42
CA ASP A 21 12.35 -8.69 -2.24
C ASP A 21 11.68 -10.08 -2.19
N THR A 22 11.22 -10.50 -1.00
CA THR A 22 10.52 -11.78 -0.83
C THR A 22 9.19 -11.76 -1.58
N PHE A 23 8.39 -10.71 -1.44
CA PHE A 23 7.17 -10.55 -2.25
C PHE A 23 7.46 -10.62 -3.74
N GLY A 24 8.45 -9.85 -4.23
CA GLY A 24 8.84 -9.85 -5.64
C GLY A 24 9.26 -11.24 -6.14
N SER A 25 9.94 -12.03 -5.31
CA SER A 25 10.32 -13.41 -5.66
C SER A 25 9.16 -14.41 -5.71
N LEU A 26 8.04 -14.07 -5.06
CA LEU A 26 6.85 -14.91 -4.97
C LEU A 26 5.76 -14.51 -5.97
N LEU A 27 5.85 -13.33 -6.59
CA LEU A 27 4.92 -12.90 -7.64
C LEU A 27 5.21 -13.64 -8.95
N PRO A 28 4.17 -13.99 -9.73
CA PRO A 28 4.36 -14.68 -10.99
C PRO A 28 5.00 -13.76 -12.04
N ALA A 29 5.89 -14.32 -12.86
CA ALA A 29 6.49 -13.61 -13.99
C ALA A 29 5.55 -13.49 -15.21
N ASP A 30 4.46 -14.27 -15.23
CA ASP A 30 3.61 -14.43 -16.40
C ASP A 30 2.61 -13.29 -16.58
N ARG A 31 2.41 -12.91 -17.84
CA ARG A 31 1.38 -11.96 -18.25
C ARG A 31 0.01 -12.64 -18.24
N SER A 32 -1.00 -11.92 -17.78
CA SER A 32 -2.38 -12.42 -17.71
C SER A 32 -3.10 -12.24 -19.05
N ASP A 33 -4.19 -12.99 -19.24
CA ASP A 33 -5.02 -12.95 -20.44
C ASP A 33 -6.08 -11.82 -20.43
N THR A 34 -6.31 -11.15 -19.29
CA THR A 34 -7.34 -10.09 -19.17
C THR A 34 -6.77 -8.76 -18.73
N ARG A 35 -7.29 -7.68 -19.31
CA ARG A 35 -6.89 -6.30 -19.02
C ARG A 35 -7.03 -5.95 -17.53
N ARG A 36 -8.05 -6.48 -16.88
CA ARG A 36 -8.30 -6.29 -15.44
C ARG A 36 -7.15 -6.81 -14.61
N VAL A 37 -6.73 -8.06 -14.87
CA VAL A 37 -5.64 -8.70 -14.12
C VAL A 37 -4.30 -8.04 -14.46
N GLU A 38 -4.07 -7.65 -15.71
CA GLU A 38 -2.88 -6.88 -16.11
C GLU A 38 -2.77 -5.57 -15.32
N LEU A 39 -3.84 -4.78 -15.26
CA LEU A 39 -3.84 -3.51 -14.51
C LEU A 39 -3.71 -3.74 -13.01
N ALA A 40 -4.36 -4.77 -12.46
CA ALA A 40 -4.23 -5.11 -11.05
C ALA A 40 -2.78 -5.48 -10.70
N ARG A 41 -2.10 -6.29 -11.52
CA ARG A 41 -0.68 -6.61 -11.35
C ARG A 41 0.23 -5.39 -11.52
N ALA A 42 -0.04 -4.52 -12.48
CA ALA A 42 0.70 -3.26 -12.62
C ALA A 42 0.57 -2.39 -11.36
N ALA A 43 -0.60 -2.40 -10.69
CA ALA A 43 -0.79 -1.70 -9.42
C ALA A 43 0.02 -2.35 -8.28
N ILE A 44 0.15 -3.68 -8.25
CA ILE A 44 1.04 -4.40 -7.32
C ILE A 44 2.50 -3.99 -7.54
N ASP A 45 2.97 -4.04 -8.80
CA ASP A 45 4.33 -3.68 -9.17
C ASP A 45 4.65 -2.23 -8.78
N LEU A 46 3.72 -1.31 -9.05
CA LEU A 46 3.87 0.11 -8.69
C LEU A 46 3.94 0.31 -7.16
N ALA A 47 3.13 -0.43 -6.39
CA ALA A 47 3.21 -0.41 -4.93
C ALA A 47 4.57 -0.90 -4.42
N GLN A 48 5.12 -1.96 -5.00
CA GLN A 48 6.45 -2.48 -4.66
C GLN A 48 7.58 -1.52 -5.07
N GLU A 49 7.44 -0.84 -6.21
CA GLU A 49 8.40 0.16 -6.68
C GLU A 49 8.45 1.36 -5.73
N HIS A 50 7.29 1.92 -5.39
CA HIS A 50 7.19 3.03 -4.44
C HIS A 50 7.66 2.64 -3.04
N HIS A 51 7.40 1.40 -2.61
CA HIS A 51 7.94 0.87 -1.36
C HIS A 51 9.48 0.83 -1.37
N SER A 52 10.08 0.26 -2.42
CA SER A 52 11.53 0.19 -2.60
C SER A 52 12.16 1.60 -2.62
N ALA A 53 11.53 2.54 -3.32
CA ALA A 53 11.93 3.94 -3.36
C ALA A 53 11.86 4.60 -1.97
N THR A 54 10.80 4.33 -1.20
CA THR A 54 10.66 4.82 0.18
C THR A 54 11.85 4.39 1.03
N VAL A 55 12.23 3.10 0.98
CA VAL A 55 13.39 2.57 1.72
C VAL A 55 14.69 3.27 1.30
N ARG A 56 14.92 3.45 -0.01
CA ARG A 56 16.13 4.13 -0.54
C ARG A 56 16.20 5.58 -0.08
N LEU A 57 15.07 6.29 -0.09
CA LEU A 57 14.99 7.69 0.35
C LEU A 57 15.23 7.84 1.86
N VAL A 58 14.71 6.92 2.69
CA VAL A 58 15.00 6.92 4.13
C VAL A 58 16.49 6.74 4.38
N LEU A 59 17.14 5.78 3.70
CA LEU A 59 18.58 5.56 3.82
C LEU A 59 19.40 6.77 3.35
N ALA A 60 18.93 7.46 2.31
CA ALA A 60 19.52 8.72 1.83
C ALA A 60 19.20 9.93 2.71
N ARG A 61 18.43 9.75 3.79
CA ARG A 61 17.95 10.81 4.71
C ARG A 61 17.00 11.84 4.08
N GLU A 62 16.36 11.47 2.97
CA GLU A 62 15.32 12.25 2.30
C GLU A 62 13.93 11.95 2.86
N PHE A 63 13.76 12.14 4.17
CA PHE A 63 12.59 11.66 4.93
C PHE A 63 11.26 12.26 4.47
N GLY A 64 11.26 13.55 4.11
CA GLY A 64 10.05 14.20 3.60
C GLY A 64 9.58 13.58 2.28
N ALA A 65 10.52 13.28 1.38
CA ALA A 65 10.23 12.60 0.11
C ALA A 65 9.79 11.15 0.35
N ALA A 66 10.45 10.42 1.26
CA ALA A 66 10.04 9.08 1.65
C ALA A 66 8.61 9.05 2.20
N ALA A 67 8.26 10.00 3.09
CA ALA A 67 6.91 10.09 3.64
C ALA A 67 5.84 10.43 2.60
N ALA A 68 6.20 11.19 1.56
CA ALA A 68 5.31 11.51 0.45
C ALA A 68 4.88 10.25 -0.32
N LEU A 69 5.78 9.26 -0.45
CA LEU A 69 5.52 8.01 -1.16
C LEU A 69 4.57 7.04 -0.43
N LEU A 70 4.29 7.24 0.86
CA LEU A 70 3.32 6.41 1.60
C LEU A 70 1.93 6.44 0.96
N ARG A 71 1.53 7.59 0.42
CA ARG A 71 0.22 7.75 -0.22
C ARG A 71 0.16 7.02 -1.58
N PRO A 72 1.13 7.21 -2.51
CA PRO A 72 1.22 6.41 -3.73
C PRO A 72 1.17 4.89 -3.52
N ILE A 73 1.85 4.34 -2.50
CA ILE A 73 1.79 2.89 -2.21
C ILE A 73 0.35 2.46 -1.88
N LEU A 74 -0.33 3.24 -1.03
CA LEU A 74 -1.71 2.98 -0.63
C LEU A 74 -2.70 3.18 -1.79
N GLU A 75 -2.49 4.18 -2.65
CA GLU A 75 -3.29 4.41 -3.84
C GLU A 75 -3.15 3.25 -4.81
N ALA A 76 -1.93 2.80 -5.09
CA ALA A 76 -1.69 1.62 -5.92
C ALA A 76 -2.37 0.35 -5.35
N ALA A 77 -2.25 0.10 -4.04
CA ALA A 77 -2.96 -1.01 -3.39
C ALA A 77 -4.49 -0.92 -3.57
N ALA A 78 -5.08 0.26 -3.27
CA ALA A 78 -6.51 0.47 -3.38
C ALA A 78 -7.01 0.40 -4.84
N THR A 79 -6.21 0.84 -5.80
CA THR A 79 -6.49 0.69 -7.23
C THR A 79 -6.54 -0.78 -7.63
N GLY A 80 -5.58 -1.60 -7.19
CA GLY A 80 -5.61 -3.05 -7.40
C GLY A 80 -6.88 -3.68 -6.85
N ASP A 81 -7.22 -3.42 -5.60
CA ASP A 81 -8.45 -3.93 -4.97
C ASP A 81 -9.71 -3.46 -5.72
N TRP A 82 -9.78 -2.19 -6.11
CA TRP A 82 -10.91 -1.64 -6.86
C TRP A 82 -11.06 -2.33 -8.23
N LEU A 83 -9.96 -2.54 -8.96
CA LEU A 83 -9.95 -3.26 -10.22
C LEU A 83 -10.42 -4.71 -10.07
N VAL A 84 -10.10 -5.37 -8.97
CA VAL A 84 -10.45 -6.79 -8.77
C VAL A 84 -11.88 -6.99 -8.30
N TYR A 85 -12.37 -6.13 -7.42
CA TYR A 85 -13.62 -6.36 -6.70
C TYR A 85 -14.79 -5.46 -7.10
N VAL A 86 -14.52 -4.31 -7.74
CA VAL A 86 -15.55 -3.27 -7.93
C VAL A 86 -15.71 -2.85 -9.39
N ALA A 87 -14.62 -2.59 -10.10
CA ALA A 87 -14.66 -1.97 -11.42
C ALA A 87 -15.47 -2.81 -12.43
N SER A 88 -16.44 -2.22 -13.14
CA SER A 88 -17.12 -2.93 -14.24
C SER A 88 -16.18 -3.18 -15.42
N ASN A 89 -16.55 -4.10 -16.32
CA ASN A 89 -15.75 -4.36 -17.53
C ASN A 89 -15.64 -3.11 -18.42
N GLU A 90 -16.71 -2.32 -18.49
CA GLU A 90 -16.73 -1.04 -19.21
C GLU A 90 -15.77 -0.03 -18.59
N GLN A 91 -15.73 0.04 -17.25
CA GLN A 91 -14.78 0.91 -16.54
C GLN A 91 -13.34 0.50 -16.80
N VAL A 92 -13.03 -0.81 -16.76
CA VAL A 92 -11.68 -1.32 -17.06
C VAL A 92 -11.27 -1.04 -18.51
N ALA A 93 -12.19 -1.23 -19.47
CA ALA A 93 -11.94 -0.95 -20.88
C ALA A 93 -11.73 0.54 -21.17
N ALA A 94 -12.27 1.43 -20.32
CA ALA A 94 -12.16 2.88 -20.45
C ALA A 94 -10.86 3.49 -19.87
N LEU A 95 -9.89 2.67 -19.43
CA LEU A 95 -8.60 3.13 -18.88
C LEU A 95 -7.40 3.14 -19.88
N PRO A 96 -7.53 3.51 -21.17
CA PRO A 96 -6.35 3.81 -21.98
C PRO A 96 -5.85 5.24 -21.73
N MET A 97 -4.59 5.48 -22.08
CA MET A 97 -4.01 6.81 -22.15
C MET A 97 -4.19 7.40 -23.55
N ASP A 98 -4.27 8.73 -23.65
CA ASP A 98 -4.15 9.43 -24.92
C ASP A 98 -2.68 9.54 -25.37
N ALA A 99 -2.44 10.16 -26.54
CA ALA A 99 -1.10 10.30 -27.09
C ALA A 99 -0.20 11.31 -26.32
N ALA A 100 -0.74 12.00 -25.32
CA ALA A 100 -0.04 12.97 -24.47
C ALA A 100 0.06 12.47 -23.02
N ASP A 101 -0.08 11.15 -22.80
CA ASP A 101 -0.04 10.48 -21.49
C ASP A 101 -1.12 10.96 -20.50
N ASN A 102 -2.24 11.52 -20.97
CA ASN A 102 -3.38 11.79 -20.10
C ASN A 102 -4.32 10.57 -20.07
N PRO A 103 -4.92 10.24 -18.91
CA PRO A 103 -5.97 9.24 -18.86
C PRO A 103 -7.20 9.71 -19.64
N VAL A 104 -7.74 8.87 -20.53
CA VAL A 104 -9.02 9.16 -21.21
C VAL A 104 -10.16 9.14 -20.19
N VAL A 105 -10.16 8.12 -19.33
CA VAL A 105 -10.87 8.06 -18.05
C VAL A 105 -9.85 7.58 -17.03
N ASP A 106 -9.90 8.16 -15.83
CA ASP A 106 -8.98 7.81 -14.75
C ASP A 106 -9.67 6.91 -13.71
N VAL A 107 -8.87 6.25 -12.88
CA VAL A 107 -9.39 5.53 -11.71
C VAL A 107 -10.04 6.51 -10.73
N PRO A 108 -11.04 6.09 -9.94
CA PRO A 108 -11.66 6.99 -8.98
C PRO A 108 -10.65 7.50 -7.94
N PRO A 109 -10.86 8.68 -7.34
CA PRO A 109 -10.04 9.15 -6.22
C PRO A 109 -10.00 8.12 -5.09
N LEU A 110 -8.89 8.06 -4.34
CA LEU A 110 -8.67 7.11 -3.24
C LEU A 110 -9.87 6.96 -2.28
N GLY A 111 -10.49 8.10 -1.91
CA GLY A 111 -11.65 8.11 -1.01
C GLY A 111 -12.90 7.47 -1.61
N GLU A 112 -13.08 7.52 -2.93
CA GLU A 112 -14.18 6.88 -3.64
C GLU A 112 -13.91 5.38 -3.84
N MET A 113 -12.68 5.01 -4.23
CA MET A 113 -12.26 3.61 -4.29
C MET A 113 -12.49 2.91 -2.95
N ALA A 114 -11.98 3.47 -1.85
CA ALA A 114 -12.13 2.86 -0.53
C ALA A 114 -13.60 2.77 -0.07
N LYS A 115 -14.44 3.77 -0.37
CA LYS A 115 -15.88 3.70 -0.09
C LYS A 115 -16.54 2.55 -0.86
N SER A 116 -16.20 2.39 -2.14
CA SER A 116 -16.75 1.33 -2.98
C SER A 116 -16.31 -0.07 -2.56
N LEU A 117 -15.19 -0.18 -1.85
CA LEU A 117 -14.66 -1.44 -1.30
C LEU A 117 -15.30 -1.86 0.04
N VAL A 118 -16.04 -0.97 0.73
CA VAL A 118 -16.67 -1.28 2.03
C VAL A 118 -17.56 -2.54 2.01
N PRO A 119 -18.38 -2.81 0.98
CA PRO A 119 -19.18 -4.04 0.94
C PRO A 119 -18.35 -5.33 0.94
N VAL A 120 -17.12 -5.29 0.41
CA VAL A 120 -16.21 -6.43 0.31
C VAL A 120 -15.29 -6.51 1.54
N PHE A 121 -14.83 -5.35 2.01
CA PHE A 121 -13.93 -5.21 3.15
C PHE A 121 -14.52 -4.25 4.19
N PRO A 122 -15.54 -4.65 4.98
CA PRO A 122 -16.21 -3.75 5.93
C PRO A 122 -15.27 -2.95 6.86
N PRO A 123 -14.13 -3.49 7.35
CA PRO A 123 -13.19 -2.72 8.18
C PRO A 123 -12.57 -1.50 7.49
N ILE A 124 -12.53 -1.43 6.15
CA ILE A 124 -12.00 -0.26 5.42
C ILE A 124 -12.81 1.03 5.71
N SER A 125 -14.05 0.90 6.19
CA SER A 125 -14.87 2.02 6.63
C SER A 125 -14.16 2.89 7.68
N MET A 126 -13.36 2.30 8.57
CA MET A 126 -12.58 3.05 9.56
C MET A 126 -11.55 3.99 8.91
N ILE A 127 -10.95 3.53 7.80
CA ILE A 127 -9.98 4.32 7.03
C ILE A 127 -10.70 5.44 6.28
N VAL A 128 -11.83 5.12 5.64
CA VAL A 128 -12.68 6.10 4.94
C VAL A 128 -13.11 7.23 5.88
N GLU A 129 -13.57 6.90 7.09
CA GLU A 129 -13.90 7.89 8.12
C GLU A 129 -12.66 8.67 8.56
N GLY A 130 -11.52 8.00 8.69
CA GLY A 130 -10.23 8.60 9.04
C GLY A 130 -9.74 9.66 8.04
N TRP A 131 -10.15 9.61 6.77
CA TRP A 131 -9.78 10.61 5.76
C TRP A 131 -10.69 11.85 5.72
N LYS A 132 -11.84 11.82 6.39
CA LYS A 132 -12.75 12.97 6.44
C LYS A 132 -12.14 14.19 7.13
N PRO A 133 -12.69 15.40 6.92
CA PRO A 133 -12.32 16.59 7.68
C PRO A 133 -12.34 16.36 9.21
N GLY A 134 -11.17 16.32 9.85
CA GLY A 134 -11.00 16.12 11.30
C GLY A 134 -10.50 14.71 11.66
N GLY A 135 -10.48 13.78 10.69
CA GLY A 135 -10.12 12.39 10.90
C GLY A 135 -8.62 12.13 11.12
N ALA A 136 -8.35 10.97 11.75
CA ALA A 136 -7.03 10.55 12.20
C ALA A 136 -6.04 10.18 11.07
N ALA A 137 -6.51 9.99 9.84
CA ALA A 137 -5.69 9.58 8.70
C ALA A 137 -5.40 10.71 7.69
N LYS A 138 -5.75 11.97 8.03
CA LYS A 138 -5.45 13.15 7.20
C LYS A 138 -3.97 13.33 6.86
N TRP A 139 -3.07 12.75 7.64
CA TRP A 139 -1.62 12.87 7.46
C TRP A 139 -1.16 12.38 6.09
N LEU A 140 -1.84 11.40 5.48
CA LEU A 140 -1.51 10.87 4.14
C LEU A 140 -1.55 11.96 3.06
N HIS A 141 -2.54 12.85 3.10
CA HIS A 141 -2.62 13.98 2.18
C HIS A 141 -1.57 15.06 2.50
N LYS A 142 -1.19 15.20 3.77
CA LYS A 142 -0.24 16.24 4.20
C LYS A 142 1.19 15.91 3.75
N TYR A 143 1.59 14.65 3.68
CA TYR A 143 2.97 14.33 3.27
C TYR A 143 3.24 14.44 1.77
N ALA A 144 2.24 14.21 0.92
CA ALA A 144 2.39 14.26 -0.53
C ALA A 144 2.51 15.68 -1.11
N HIS A 145 2.13 16.69 -0.34
CA HIS A 145 2.21 18.10 -0.73
C HIS A 145 3.19 18.85 0.17
N GLY A 146 3.61 20.05 -0.25
CA GLY A 146 4.42 20.98 0.55
C GLY A 146 3.66 21.56 1.76
N SER A 147 2.99 20.72 2.53
CA SER A 147 2.10 21.13 3.62
C SER A 147 2.88 21.52 4.88
N VAL A 148 2.21 22.21 5.80
CA VAL A 148 2.80 22.70 7.05
C VAL A 148 3.55 21.60 7.84
N PRO A 149 3.03 20.36 8.03
CA PRO A 149 3.83 19.31 8.67
C PRO A 149 5.11 18.88 7.96
N GLN A 150 5.19 18.99 6.62
CA GLN A 150 6.43 18.75 5.88
C GLN A 150 7.41 19.91 6.07
N LEU A 151 6.90 21.14 6.04
CA LEU A 151 7.70 22.35 6.22
C LEU A 151 8.24 22.50 7.64
N ASN A 152 7.42 22.29 8.67
CA ASN A 152 7.84 22.40 10.07
C ASN A 152 8.94 21.39 10.43
N ARG A 153 8.90 20.18 9.86
CA ARG A 153 9.95 19.15 10.03
C ARG A 153 11.29 19.49 9.37
N ARG A 154 11.38 20.60 8.63
CA ARG A 154 12.67 21.15 8.15
C ARG A 154 13.32 22.06 9.19
N GLY A 155 12.56 22.56 10.15
CA GLY A 155 13.06 23.30 11.31
C GLY A 155 13.34 22.38 12.50
N ASP A 156 13.16 22.92 13.71
CA ASP A 156 13.56 22.28 14.96
C ASP A 156 12.81 20.97 15.28
N ASP A 157 11.59 20.79 14.76
CA ASP A 157 10.78 19.57 14.98
C ASP A 157 11.46 18.31 14.40
N GLY A 158 12.14 18.45 13.26
CA GLY A 158 12.87 17.36 12.60
C GLY A 158 12.03 16.09 12.31
N TRP A 159 12.75 14.99 12.06
CA TRP A 159 12.18 13.64 12.02
C TRP A 159 12.77 12.82 13.16
N SER A 160 11.91 12.19 13.96
CA SER A 160 12.33 11.27 15.03
C SER A 160 12.55 9.86 14.49
N GLU A 161 13.28 9.03 15.24
CA GLU A 161 13.41 7.59 14.96
C GLU A 161 12.02 6.94 14.85
N GLY A 162 11.14 7.22 15.81
CA GLY A 162 9.78 6.69 15.85
C GLY A 162 8.95 7.09 14.62
N ASP A 163 9.07 8.32 14.11
CA ASP A 163 8.38 8.75 12.89
C ASP A 163 8.81 7.88 11.69
N LEU A 164 10.12 7.63 11.54
CA LEU A 164 10.66 6.89 10.41
C LEU A 164 10.34 5.40 10.50
N VAL A 165 10.50 4.80 11.68
CA VAL A 165 10.12 3.40 11.92
C VAL A 165 8.63 3.20 11.66
N PHE A 166 7.78 4.11 12.12
CA PHE A 166 6.35 4.01 11.90
C PHE A 166 5.96 4.20 10.43
N ALA A 167 6.64 5.10 9.72
CA ALA A 167 6.48 5.26 8.28
C ALA A 167 6.86 3.98 7.52
N LEU A 168 7.97 3.33 7.87
CA LEU A 168 8.40 2.06 7.26
C LEU A 168 7.40 0.92 7.53
N ILE A 169 6.85 0.81 8.74
CA ILE A 169 5.81 -0.19 9.05
C ILE A 169 4.56 0.05 8.19
N ARG A 170 4.16 1.31 8.00
CA ARG A 170 3.02 1.67 7.13
C ARG A 170 3.30 1.33 5.67
N ALA A 171 4.47 1.67 5.15
CA ALA A 171 4.89 1.29 3.80
C ALA A 171 4.83 -0.23 3.62
N ASP A 172 5.42 -0.99 4.54
CA ASP A 172 5.39 -2.45 4.54
C ASP A 172 3.96 -3.00 4.57
N THR A 173 3.06 -2.36 5.33
CA THR A 173 1.66 -2.76 5.44
C THR A 173 0.94 -2.55 4.12
N PHE A 174 1.08 -1.37 3.50
CA PHE A 174 0.43 -1.07 2.23
C PHE A 174 0.96 -1.95 1.10
N ALA A 175 2.27 -2.20 1.04
CA ALA A 175 2.85 -3.13 0.09
C ALA A 175 2.38 -4.58 0.32
N THR A 176 2.21 -5.00 1.58
CA THR A 176 1.64 -6.32 1.91
C THR A 176 0.19 -6.44 1.42
N VAL A 177 -0.63 -5.40 1.61
CA VAL A 177 -2.01 -5.37 1.10
C VAL A 177 -2.02 -5.53 -0.42
N ALA A 178 -1.20 -4.75 -1.13
CA ALA A 178 -1.08 -4.86 -2.58
C ALA A 178 -0.65 -6.27 -3.02
N CYS A 179 0.44 -6.80 -2.47
CA CYS A 179 0.97 -8.11 -2.89
C CYS A 179 0.03 -9.27 -2.56
N CYS A 180 -0.72 -9.21 -1.46
CA CYS A 180 -1.70 -10.24 -1.12
C CYS A 180 -2.85 -10.32 -2.14
N LEU A 181 -3.11 -9.25 -2.91
CA LEU A 181 -4.13 -9.27 -3.97
C LEU A 181 -3.84 -10.35 -5.03
N GLU A 182 -2.57 -10.63 -5.32
CA GLU A 182 -2.21 -11.67 -6.29
C GLU A 182 -2.74 -13.07 -5.88
N THR A 183 -3.00 -13.30 -4.58
CA THR A 183 -3.55 -14.58 -4.10
C THR A 183 -4.96 -14.90 -4.62
N VAL A 184 -5.72 -13.87 -5.05
CA VAL A 184 -7.01 -14.06 -5.73
C VAL A 184 -6.91 -13.97 -7.25
N LEU A 185 -5.79 -13.43 -7.76
CA LEU A 185 -5.47 -13.40 -9.19
C LEU A 185 -4.84 -14.71 -9.66
N ALA A 186 -4.12 -15.45 -8.83
CA ALA A 186 -3.64 -16.77 -9.17
C ALA A 186 -3.44 -17.62 -7.91
N PRO A 187 -3.70 -18.94 -7.97
CA PRO A 187 -3.35 -19.84 -6.88
C PRO A 187 -1.85 -19.75 -6.58
N ASN A 188 -1.51 -19.21 -5.40
CA ASN A 188 -0.13 -19.05 -4.97
C ASN A 188 -0.02 -19.25 -3.46
N GLN A 189 0.05 -20.51 -3.04
CA GLN A 189 0.10 -20.88 -1.63
C GLN A 189 1.34 -20.31 -0.89
N PRO A 190 2.56 -20.32 -1.48
CA PRO A 190 3.72 -19.68 -0.86
C PRO A 190 3.51 -18.19 -0.59
N LEU A 191 2.96 -17.46 -1.56
CA LEU A 191 2.63 -16.04 -1.40
C LEU A 191 1.57 -15.81 -0.33
N ALA A 192 0.51 -16.62 -0.31
CA ALA A 192 -0.54 -16.52 0.71
C ALA A 192 0.03 -16.73 2.12
N ALA A 193 0.78 -17.81 2.33
CA ALA A 193 1.42 -18.10 3.61
C ALA A 193 2.34 -16.96 4.07
N TYR A 194 3.18 -16.45 3.15
CA TYR A 194 4.07 -15.33 3.45
C TYR A 194 3.32 -14.03 3.74
N GLY A 195 2.40 -13.64 2.86
CA GLY A 195 1.71 -12.36 2.90
C GLY A 195 0.81 -12.19 4.12
N PHE A 196 -0.03 -13.18 4.41
CA PHE A 196 -0.90 -13.12 5.60
C PHE A 196 -0.11 -13.29 6.90
N GLY A 197 0.94 -14.12 6.90
CA GLY A 197 1.86 -14.19 8.04
C GLY A 197 2.57 -12.85 8.29
N ARG A 198 2.99 -12.15 7.23
CA ARG A 198 3.64 -10.84 7.37
C ARG A 198 2.67 -9.75 7.80
N ARG A 199 1.42 -9.77 7.31
CA ARG A 199 0.33 -8.89 7.79
C ARG A 199 0.21 -8.98 9.32
N ASP A 200 0.14 -10.21 9.84
CA ASP A 200 -0.04 -10.43 11.29
C ASP A 200 1.20 -9.99 12.07
N ALA A 201 2.39 -10.29 11.55
CA ALA A 201 3.65 -9.83 12.15
C ALA A 201 3.77 -8.29 12.17
N LEU A 202 3.32 -7.58 11.13
CA LEU A 202 3.31 -6.11 11.08
C LEU A 202 2.33 -5.52 12.09
N ALA A 203 1.16 -6.13 12.25
CA ALA A 203 0.19 -5.71 13.24
C ALA A 203 0.75 -5.82 14.67
N GLN A 204 1.42 -6.94 14.97
CA GLN A 204 2.09 -7.17 16.24
C GLN A 204 3.26 -6.19 16.45
N GLU A 205 4.13 -6.04 15.45
CA GLU A 205 5.28 -5.11 15.47
C GLU A 205 4.82 -3.67 15.76
N ARG A 206 3.74 -3.22 15.12
CA ARG A 206 3.14 -1.90 15.36
C ARG A 206 2.62 -1.76 16.80
N PHE A 207 1.99 -2.79 17.34
CA PHE A 207 1.46 -2.78 18.71
C PHE A 207 2.59 -2.76 19.74
N ASP A 208 3.62 -3.57 19.55
CA ASP A 208 4.75 -3.67 20.48
C ASP A 208 5.55 -2.36 20.57
N LEU A 209 5.75 -1.67 19.44
CA LEU A 209 6.54 -0.44 19.38
C LEU A 209 5.73 0.83 19.73
N PHE A 210 4.44 0.86 19.41
CA PHE A 210 3.63 2.10 19.48
C PHE A 210 2.33 1.95 20.31
N GLY A 211 2.09 0.81 20.93
CA GLY A 211 0.88 0.51 21.71
C GLY A 211 -0.41 0.55 20.88
N GLY A 212 -1.55 0.80 21.53
CA GLY A 212 -2.86 0.95 20.89
C GLY A 212 -3.75 -0.29 21.00
N VAL A 213 -4.69 -0.46 20.07
CA VAL A 213 -5.61 -1.62 20.07
C VAL A 213 -4.97 -2.76 19.29
N ALA A 214 -4.90 -3.95 19.91
CA ALA A 214 -4.45 -5.16 19.24
C ALA A 214 -5.41 -5.49 18.08
N VAL A 215 -4.84 -5.81 16.91
CA VAL A 215 -5.64 -6.23 15.77
C VAL A 215 -6.16 -7.64 16.04
N PRO A 216 -7.49 -7.88 15.99
CA PRO A 216 -8.03 -9.22 16.20
C PRO A 216 -7.53 -10.17 15.10
N PRO A 217 -7.48 -11.50 15.36
CA PRO A 217 -7.15 -12.49 14.35
C PRO A 217 -8.04 -12.34 13.10
N GLN A 218 -7.43 -12.44 11.92
CA GLN A 218 -8.11 -12.34 10.63
C GLN A 218 -7.85 -13.58 9.78
N PRO A 219 -8.79 -13.99 8.91
CA PRO A 219 -8.56 -15.08 7.97
C PRO A 219 -7.28 -14.87 7.14
N ALA A 220 -6.54 -15.95 6.88
CA ALA A 220 -5.37 -15.94 6.01
C ALA A 220 -5.78 -16.12 4.52
N THR A 221 -6.84 -15.42 4.12
CA THR A 221 -7.41 -15.43 2.77
C THR A 221 -8.11 -14.10 2.51
N LEU A 222 -8.16 -13.68 1.25
CA LEU A 222 -9.05 -12.60 0.80
C LEU A 222 -10.42 -13.17 0.38
N PRO A 223 -11.49 -12.34 0.33
CA PRO A 223 -12.76 -12.73 -0.25
C PRO A 223 -12.61 -13.20 -1.71
N GLU A 224 -13.55 -14.00 -2.19
CA GLU A 224 -13.58 -14.36 -3.61
C GLU A 224 -13.74 -13.11 -4.49
N ALA A 225 -13.07 -13.11 -5.65
CA ALA A 225 -13.11 -12.04 -6.64
C ALA A 225 -13.99 -12.45 -7.83
N PRO A 226 -15.33 -12.31 -7.74
CA PRO A 226 -16.25 -12.85 -8.74
C PRO A 226 -16.04 -12.25 -10.14
N LEU A 227 -15.59 -11.00 -10.23
CA LEU A 227 -15.32 -10.34 -11.51
C LEU A 227 -14.13 -10.98 -12.24
N VAL A 228 -13.10 -11.41 -11.51
CA VAL A 228 -11.95 -12.12 -12.08
C VAL A 228 -12.33 -13.54 -12.48
N LEU A 229 -13.18 -14.21 -11.70
CA LEU A 229 -13.68 -15.56 -12.02
C LEU A 229 -14.56 -15.55 -13.28
N ALA A 230 -15.42 -14.54 -13.42
CA ALA A 230 -16.31 -14.40 -14.56
C ALA A 230 -15.56 -14.18 -15.89
N GLU A 231 -14.39 -13.55 -15.88
CA GLU A 231 -13.57 -13.34 -17.08
C GLU A 231 -12.77 -14.58 -17.52
N ARG A 232 -12.72 -15.63 -16.70
CA ARG A 232 -12.02 -16.90 -17.00
C ARG A 232 -12.92 -18.00 -17.57
N MET A 233 -14.23 -17.80 -17.49
CA MET A 233 -15.25 -18.73 -17.99
C MET A 233 -15.62 -18.41 -19.43
#